data_AF-A0A1V5KTM6-F1
#
_entry.id   AF-A0A1V5KTM6-F1
#
_cell.length_a   1.000
_cell.length_b   1.000
_cell.length_c   1.000
_cell.angle_alpha   90.00
_cell.angle_beta   90.00
_cell.angle_gamma   90.00
#
_symmetry.space_group_name_H-M   'P 1'
#
loop_
_entity.id
_entity.type
_entity.pdbx_description
1 polymer ?
#
loop_
_entity_poly.entity_id
_entity_poly.type
_entity_poly.pdbx_seq_one_letter_code
_entity_poly.pdbx_strand_id
1 'polypeptide(L)' 'MATEFGFMSADGPGAHNPVIGDERYGEALIRFFNERGISWTAWVFDPQWSPQLIQDWDYTPTAQGRYFRDAMKRDNP' A
#
# COMPACT_ATOMS: atom_id res chain seq x y z
N MET A 1 -12.26 3.29 10.19
CA MET A 1 -11.64 3.50 8.86
C MET A 1 -10.17 3.77 9.06
N ALA A 2 -9.29 3.04 8.37
CA ALA A 2 -7.84 3.27 8.39
C ALA A 2 -7.47 4.19 7.21
N THR A 3 -7.21 5.46 7.50
CA THR A 3 -7.09 6.50 6.47
C THR A 3 -5.75 6.53 5.76
N GLU A 4 -4.69 6.05 6.41
CA GLU A 4 -3.34 5.99 5.84
C GLU A 4 -2.59 4.76 6.36
N PHE A 5 -1.97 4.04 5.45
CA PHE A 5 -1.03 2.95 5.71
C PHE A 5 -0.35 2.57 4.39
N GLY A 6 0.80 1.92 4.49
CA GLY A 6 1.58 1.50 3.33
C GLY A 6 2.90 0.88 3.77
N PHE A 7 3.62 0.32 2.82
CA PHE A 7 4.94 -0.23 3.06
C PHE A 7 5.86 -0.01 1.85
N MET A 8 7.15 0.10 2.12
CA MET A 8 8.19 0.06 1.10
C MET A 8 9.47 -0.56 1.66
N SER A 9 10.33 -1.05 0.77
CA SER A 9 11.63 -1.56 1.17
C SER A 9 12.52 -0.43 1.74
N ALA A 10 13.48 -0.79 2.60
CA ALA A 10 14.35 0.17 3.27
C ALA A 10 15.25 0.99 2.31
N ASP A 11 15.48 0.47 1.11
CA ASP A 11 16.24 1.08 0.02
C ASP A 11 15.35 1.85 -0.98
N GLY A 12 14.03 1.91 -0.75
CA GLY A 12 13.10 2.62 -1.62
C GLY A 12 13.24 4.15 -1.58
N PRO A 13 12.83 4.85 -2.65
CA PRO A 13 12.97 6.31 -2.74
C PRO A 13 12.11 7.03 -1.69
N GLY A 14 12.76 7.67 -0.73
CA GLY A 14 12.09 8.34 0.39
C GLY A 14 11.73 7.40 1.55
N ALA A 15 12.30 6.20 1.63
CA ALA A 15 12.09 5.28 2.74
C ALA A 15 12.43 5.90 4.10
N HIS A 16 11.51 5.76 5.06
CA HIS A 16 11.64 6.29 6.42
C HIS A 16 10.77 5.48 7.39
N ASN A 17 11.08 5.54 8.69
CA ASN A 17 10.17 5.00 9.70
C ASN A 17 8.89 5.88 9.75
N PRO A 18 7.68 5.30 9.80
CA PRO A 18 7.38 3.90 10.14
C PRO A 18 7.02 2.99 8.94
N VAL A 19 7.32 3.39 7.70
CA VAL A 19 6.79 2.71 6.49
C VAL A 19 7.71 1.64 5.89
N ILE A 20 8.86 1.39 6.52
CA ILE A 20 9.80 0.36 6.08
C ILE A 20 9.23 -1.02 6.41
N GLY A 21 8.96 -1.82 5.38
CA GLY A 21 8.34 -3.15 5.49
C GLY A 21 8.30 -3.89 4.17
N ASP A 22 7.63 -5.03 4.15
CA ASP A 22 7.44 -5.86 2.95
C ASP A 22 5.97 -6.29 2.80
N GLU A 23 5.69 -7.11 1.79
CA GLU A 23 4.34 -7.56 1.48
C GLU A 23 3.70 -8.38 2.62
N ARG A 24 4.48 -8.93 3.56
CA ARG A 24 3.92 -9.63 4.74
C ARG A 24 3.12 -8.69 5.63
N TYR A 25 3.55 -7.43 5.75
CA TYR A 25 2.77 -6.40 6.42
C TYR A 25 1.45 -6.15 5.68
N GLY A 26 1.50 -6.01 4.35
CA GLY A 26 0.32 -5.87 3.51
C GLY A 26 -0.68 -7.01 3.68
N GLU A 27 -0.21 -8.26 3.67
CA GLU A 27 -1.04 -9.46 3.88
C GLU A 27 -1.68 -9.47 5.27
N ALA A 28 -0.88 -9.28 6.32
CA ALA A 28 -1.37 -9.29 7.69
C ALA A 28 -2.43 -8.20 7.93
N LEU A 29 -2.21 -6.99 7.39
CA LEU A 29 -3.08 -5.86 7.62
C LEU A 29 -4.41 -5.98 6.85
N ILE A 30 -4.37 -6.33 5.56
CA ILE A 30 -5.59 -6.52 4.76
C ILE A 30 -6.43 -7.67 5.33
N ARG A 31 -5.81 -8.78 5.76
CA ARG A 31 -6.53 -9.86 6.46
C ARG A 31 -7.22 -9.33 7.72
N PHE A 32 -6.50 -8.58 8.55
CA PHE A 32 -7.06 -8.00 9.78
C PHE A 32 -8.24 -7.06 9.50
N PHE A 33 -8.15 -6.23 8.46
CA PHE A 33 -9.23 -5.33 8.04
C PHE A 33 -10.44 -6.09 7.53
N ASN A 34 -10.24 -7.09 6.67
CA ASN A 34 -11.32 -7.89 6.09
C ASN A 34 -12.09 -8.68 7.17
N GLU A 35 -11.38 -9.28 8.13
CA GLU A 35 -12.01 -9.97 9.28
C GLU A 35 -12.89 -9.07 10.14
N ARG A 36 -12.68 -7.75 10.10
CA ARG A 36 -13.33 -6.76 10.98
C ARG A 36 -14.23 -5.77 10.24
N GLY A 37 -14.36 -5.90 8.93
CA GLY A 37 -15.11 -4.95 8.11
C GLY A 37 -14.55 -3.52 8.18
N ILE A 38 -13.24 -3.36 8.35
CA ILE A 38 -12.60 -2.03 8.43
C ILE A 38 -12.38 -1.49 7.01
N SER A 39 -13.05 -0.40 6.66
CA SER A 39 -12.73 0.36 5.44
C SER A 39 -11.36 1.04 5.55
N TRP A 40 -10.68 1.21 4.43
CA TRP A 40 -9.31 1.70 4.41
C TRP A 40 -8.95 2.43 3.10
N THR A 41 -7.92 3.29 3.16
CA THR A 41 -7.34 3.98 2.00
C THR A 41 -5.81 3.86 2.05
N ALA A 42 -5.19 3.29 1.02
CA ALA A 42 -3.74 3.14 0.97
C ALA A 42 -3.04 4.48 0.68
N TRP A 43 -1.91 4.72 1.33
CA TRP A 43 -1.06 5.88 1.11
C TRP A 43 0.16 5.49 0.24
N VAL A 44 0.47 6.17 -0.87
CA VAL A 44 -0.26 7.26 -1.55
C VAL A 44 -0.19 7.09 -3.06
N PHE A 45 -1.25 7.50 -3.77
CA PHE A 45 -1.32 7.49 -5.23
C PHE A 45 -0.61 8.71 -5.83
N ASP A 46 0.69 8.77 -5.61
CA ASP A 46 1.59 9.82 -6.10
C ASP A 46 2.99 9.22 -6.34
N PRO A 47 3.69 9.60 -7.41
CA PRO A 47 5.02 9.04 -7.71
C PRO A 47 6.16 9.70 -6.93
N GLN A 48 5.92 10.79 -6.20
CA GLN A 48 6.94 11.53 -5.46
C GLN A 48 6.84 11.26 -3.95
N TRP A 49 5.63 11.30 -3.39
CA TRP A 49 5.40 11.13 -1.96
C TRP A 49 5.53 9.66 -1.55
N SER A 50 6.41 9.40 -0.59
CA SER A 50 6.66 8.06 -0.06
C SER A 50 5.64 7.65 1.01
N PRO A 51 5.31 6.35 1.15
CA PRO A 51 5.64 5.26 0.23
C PRO A 51 4.71 5.29 -1.01
N GLN A 52 5.28 5.27 -2.21
CA GLN A 52 4.55 5.47 -3.46
C GLN A 52 3.73 4.22 -3.84
N LEU A 53 2.52 4.39 -4.38
CA LEU A 53 1.75 3.30 -5.03
C LEU A 53 2.10 3.17 -6.52
N ILE A 54 2.59 4.24 -7.15
CA ILE A 54 2.98 4.31 -8.56
C ILE A 54 4.40 4.85 -8.69
N GLN A 55 5.15 4.42 -9.70
CA GLN A 55 6.53 4.85 -9.94
C GLN A 55 6.59 6.13 -10.76
N ASP A 56 5.56 6.37 -11.57
CA ASP A 56 5.48 7.42 -12.57
C ASP A 56 4.02 7.79 -12.89
N TRP A 57 3.83 8.79 -13.74
CA TRP A 57 2.51 9.22 -14.22
C TRP A 57 1.94 8.34 -15.35
N ASP A 58 2.69 7.32 -15.80
CA ASP A 58 2.17 6.22 -16.61
C ASP A 58 1.53 5.13 -15.73
N TYR A 59 1.42 5.41 -14.42
CA TYR A 59 0.79 4.57 -13.40
C TYR A 59 1.46 3.20 -13.25
N THR A 60 2.77 3.09 -13.53
CA THR A 60 3.54 1.87 -13.30
C THR A 60 3.49 1.53 -11.80
N PRO A 61 2.91 0.40 -11.38
CA PRO A 61 2.67 0.18 -9.95
C PRO A 61 3.96 -0.23 -9.22
N THR A 62 4.13 0.24 -7.98
CA THR A 62 5.18 -0.22 -7.05
C THR A 62 4.84 -1.60 -6.47
N ALA A 63 5.69 -2.14 -5.60
CA ALA A 63 5.40 -3.40 -4.90
C ALA A 63 4.08 -3.34 -4.12
N GLN A 64 3.93 -2.36 -3.21
CA GLN A 64 2.68 -2.17 -2.48
C GLN A 64 1.52 -1.73 -3.39
N GLY A 65 1.79 -0.95 -4.44
CA GLY A 65 0.77 -0.54 -5.40
C GLY A 65 0.13 -1.72 -6.12
N ARG A 66 0.93 -2.70 -6.55
CA ARG A 66 0.42 -3.96 -7.13
C ARG A 66 -0.42 -4.72 -6.12
N TYR A 67 0.10 -4.91 -4.91
CA TYR A 67 -0.59 -5.64 -3.86
C TYR A 67 -1.96 -5.03 -3.51
N PHE A 68 -2.02 -3.73 -3.20
CA PHE A 68 -3.27 -3.08 -2.81
C PHE A 68 -4.26 -2.95 -3.97
N ARG A 69 -3.80 -2.75 -5.21
CA ARG A 69 -4.67 -2.79 -6.40
C ARG A 69 -5.37 -4.15 -6.52
N ASP A 70 -4.62 -5.23 -6.37
CA ASP A 70 -5.15 -6.58 -6.52
C ASP A 70 -6.09 -6.93 -5.35
N ALA A 71 -5.79 -6.46 -4.13
CA ALA A 71 -6.70 -6.55 -2.99
C ALA A 71 -8.02 -5.81 -3.22
N MET A 72 -7.99 -4.55 -3.68
CA MET A 72 -9.20 -3.79 -3.99
C MET A 72 -10.05 -4.47 -5.07
N LYS A 73 -9.43 -4.97 -6.15
CA LYS A 73 -10.15 -5.67 -7.23
C LYS A 73 -10.80 -6.98 -6.77
N ARG A 74 -10.17 -7.68 -5.82
CA ARG A 74 -10.68 -8.94 -5.27
C ARG A 74 -11.84 -8.69 -4.30
N ASP A 75 -11.71 -7.70 -3.42
CA ASP A 75 -12.60 -7.53 -2.27
C ASP A 75 -13.74 -6.54 -2.55
N ASN A 76 -13.63 -5.67 -3.57
CA ASN A 76 -14.64 -4.70 -4.01
C ASN A 76 -14.99 -4.87 -5.51
N PRO A 77 -15.77 -5.90 -5.88
CA PRO A 77 -16.17 -6.16 -7.27
C PRO A 77 -17.16 -5.12 -7.84
#